data_AF-A0A6L9L0G6-F1
#
_entry.id   AF-A0A6L9L0G6-F1
#
_cell.length_a   1.000
_cell.length_b   1.000
_cell.length_c   1.000
_cell.angle_alpha   90.00
_cell.angle_beta   90.00
_cell.angle_gamma   90.00
#
_symmetry.space_group_name_H-M   'P 1'
#
loop_
_entity.id
_entity.type
_entity.pdbx_description
1 polymer ?
#
loop_
_entity_poly.entity_id
_entity_poly.type
_entity_poly.pdbx_seq_one_letter_code
_entity_poly.pdbx_strand_id
1 'polypeptide(L)' 'MLSPDSGLIFWQIVVLLQLLGSIYALVQLYRHPVSFNIKTIWCFIILFIPLGWIVYLTFRKQQFSDRS' A
#
# COMPACT_ATOMS: atom_id res chain seq x y z
N MET A 1 6.82 35.68 -6.63
CA MET A 1 7.22 34.40 -7.26
C MET A 1 7.08 33.34 -6.19
N LEU A 2 6.07 32.47 -6.31
CA LEU A 2 5.82 31.36 -5.39
C LEU A 2 6.87 30.28 -5.67
N SER A 3 8.06 30.42 -5.10
CA SER A 3 8.97 29.29 -4.95
C SER A 3 8.24 28.28 -4.08
N PRO A 4 7.96 27.04 -4.54
CA PRO A 4 7.42 26.05 -3.63
C PRO A 4 8.44 25.87 -2.52
N ASP A 5 8.01 26.06 -1.27
CA ASP A 5 8.80 25.59 -0.14
C ASP A 5 9.11 24.11 -0.38
N SER A 6 10.35 23.71 -0.21
CA SER A 6 10.81 22.33 -0.42
C SER A 6 9.94 21.32 0.33
N GLY A 7 9.35 21.72 1.46
CA GLY A 7 8.38 20.93 2.22
C GLY A 7 7.08 20.62 1.46
N LEU A 8 6.58 21.53 0.62
CA LEU A 8 5.36 21.32 -0.15
C LEU A 8 5.59 20.28 -1.27
N ILE A 9 6.73 20.37 -1.96
CA ILE A 9 7.12 19.40 -3.00
C ILE A 9 7.30 18.01 -2.36
N PHE A 10 8.01 17.94 -1.23
CA PHE A 10 8.18 16.69 -0.50
C PHE A 10 6.83 16.07 -0.10
N TRP A 11 5.92 16.88 0.44
CA TRP A 11 4.58 16.41 0.81
C TRP A 11 3.79 15.88 -0.39
N GLN A 12 3.83 16.56 -1.53
CA GLN A 12 3.18 16.08 -2.76
C GLN A 12 3.74 14.74 -3.23
N ILE A 13 5.06 14.55 -3.16
CA ILE A 13 5.69 13.26 -3.49
C ILE A 13 5.23 12.16 -2.53
N VAL A 14 5.18 12.44 -1.23
CA VAL A 14 4.72 11.46 -0.22
C VAL A 14 3.25 11.08 -0.46
N VAL A 15 2.38 12.04 -0.73
CA VAL A 15 0.96 11.79 -1.04
C VAL A 15 0.82 10.97 -2.32
N LEU A 16 1.58 11.31 -3.37
CA LEU A 16 1.58 10.57 -4.62
C LEU A 16 2.07 9.12 -4.43
N LEU A 17 3.13 8.93 -3.64
CA LEU A 17 3.66 7.61 -3.30
C LEU A 17 2.63 6.79 -2.50
N GLN A 18 1.94 7.42 -1.55
CA GLN A 18 0.87 6.77 -0.78
C GLN A 18 -0.26 6.30 -1.70
N LEU A 19 -0.67 7.13 -2.66
CA LEU A 19 -1.71 6.77 -3.63
C LEU A 19 -1.27 5.60 -4.52
N LEU A 20 -0.09 5.73 -5.15
CA LEU A 20 0.45 4.71 -6.04
C LEU A 20 0.72 3.38 -5.32
N GLY A 21 1.27 3.44 -4.11
CA GLY A 21 1.51 2.27 -3.27
C GLY A 21 0.22 1.54 -2.91
N SER A 22 -0.84 2.27 -2.59
CA SER A 22 -2.16 1.71 -2.28
C SER A 22 -2.79 1.03 -3.49
N ILE A 23 -2.75 1.67 -4.67
CA ILE A 23 -3.23 1.07 -5.92
C ILE A 23 -2.44 -0.20 -6.25
N TYR A 24 -1.12 -0.15 -6.17
CA TYR A 24 -0.27 -1.31 -6.43
C TYR A 24 -0.58 -2.49 -5.50
N ALA A 25 -0.74 -2.22 -4.20
CA ALA A 25 -1.10 -3.22 -3.20
C ALA A 25 -2.49 -3.84 -3.45
N LEU A 26 -3.49 -3.05 -3.85
CA LEU A 26 -4.83 -3.54 -4.21
C LEU A 26 -4.81 -4.44 -5.45
N VAL A 27 -4.08 -4.04 -6.50
CA VAL A 27 -3.93 -4.85 -7.72
C VAL A 27 -3.27 -6.20 -7.39
N GLN A 28 -2.25 -6.18 -6.55
CA GLN A 28 -1.59 -7.38 -6.02
C GLN A 28 -2.55 -8.27 -5.25
N LEU A 29 -3.32 -7.70 -4.31
CA LEU A 29 -4.27 -8.41 -3.48
C LEU A 29 -5.37 -9.07 -4.32
N TYR A 30 -5.83 -8.38 -5.36
CA TYR A 30 -6.81 -8.92 -6.29
C TYR A 30 -6.28 -10.15 -7.04
N ARG A 31 -5.04 -10.07 -7.55
CA ARG A 31 -4.36 -11.16 -8.28
C ARG A 31 -4.06 -12.38 -7.43
N HIS A 32 -3.95 -12.23 -6.11
CA HIS A 32 -3.57 -13.30 -5.23
C HIS A 32 -4.73 -14.28 -4.94
N PRO A 33 -4.52 -15.60 -4.94
CA PRO A 33 -5.57 -16.60 -4.66
C PRO A 33 -5.81 -16.78 -3.14
N VAL A 34 -6.07 -15.69 -2.41
CA VAL A 34 -6.52 -15.73 -1.01
C VAL A 34 -8.05 -15.73 -0.92
N SER A 35 -8.60 -16.26 0.18
CA SER A 35 -10.04 -16.28 0.42
C SER A 35 -10.65 -14.87 0.44
N PHE A 36 -11.92 -14.76 0.07
CA PHE A 36 -12.62 -13.47 -0.01
C PHE A 36 -12.57 -12.70 1.31
N ASN A 37 -12.81 -13.36 2.44
CA ASN A 37 -12.77 -12.73 3.77
C ASN A 37 -11.39 -12.12 4.07
N ILE A 38 -10.31 -12.83 3.74
CA ILE A 38 -8.93 -12.35 3.94
C ILE A 38 -8.63 -11.19 2.98
N LYS A 39 -9.11 -11.25 1.73
CA LYS A 39 -9.00 -10.12 0.79
C LYS A 39 -9.69 -8.88 1.30
N THR A 40 -10.90 -9.00 1.84
CA THR A 40 -11.65 -7.86 2.35
C THR A 40 -10.93 -7.18 3.52
N ILE A 41 -10.38 -7.97 4.45
CA ILE A 41 -9.59 -7.44 5.58
C ILE A 41 -8.36 -6.67 5.07
N TRP A 42 -7.59 -7.27 4.15
CA TRP A 42 -6.42 -6.60 3.59
C TRP A 42 -6.77 -5.37 2.76
N CYS A 43 -7.92 -5.38 2.07
CA CYS A 43 -8.43 -4.22 1.34
C CYS A 43 -8.70 -3.04 2.30
N PHE A 44 -9.37 -3.31 3.43
CA PHE A 44 -9.59 -2.29 4.47
C PHE A 44 -8.27 -1.76 5.05
N ILE A 45 -7.31 -2.65 5.31
CA ILE A 45 -5.98 -2.26 5.81
C ILE A 45 -5.29 -1.33 4.80
N ILE A 46 -5.27 -1.67 3.51
CA ILE A 46 -4.59 -0.88 2.48
C ILE A 46 -5.24 0.51 2.32
N LEU A 47 -6.57 0.59 2.39
CA LEU A 47 -7.31 1.83 2.13
C LEU A 47 -7.36 2.79 3.33
N PHE A 48 -7.54 2.27 4.55
CA PHE A 48 -7.84 3.09 5.72
C PHE A 48 -6.67 3.29 6.68
N ILE A 49 -5.65 2.43 6.62
CA ILE A 49 -4.47 2.57 7.47
C ILE A 49 -3.43 3.44 6.74
N PRO A 50 -2.90 4.51 7.37
CA PRO A 50 -1.79 5.27 6.82
C PRO A 50 -0.63 4.31 6.52
N LEU A 51 -0.08 4.35 5.30
CA LEU A 51 0.96 3.41 4.86
C LEU A 51 0.54 1.91 4.94
N GLY A 52 -0.76 1.60 4.97
CA GLY A 52 -1.27 0.21 5.05
C GLY A 52 -0.84 -0.68 3.89
N TRP A 53 -0.55 -0.08 2.73
CA TRP A 53 0.05 -0.78 1.59
C TRP A 53 1.45 -1.35 1.92
N ILE A 54 2.25 -0.66 2.75
CA ILE A 54 3.57 -1.15 3.19
C ILE A 54 3.39 -2.38 4.07
N VAL A 55 2.45 -2.32 5.02
CA VAL A 55 2.12 -3.43 5.91
C VAL A 55 1.73 -4.65 5.08
N TYR A 56 0.80 -4.49 4.14
CA TYR A 56 0.40 -5.57 3.23
C TYR A 56 1.60 -6.18 2.47
N LEU A 57 2.45 -5.35 1.86
CA LEU A 57 3.59 -5.83 1.08
C LEU A 57 4.65 -6.56 1.92
N THR A 58 4.88 -6.12 3.15
CA THR A 58 5.84 -6.74 4.07
C THR A 58 5.33 -8.08 4.59
N PHE A 59 4.08 -8.15 5.06
CA PHE A 59 3.49 -9.38 5.58
C PHE A 59 3.27 -10.43 4.50
N ARG A 60 2.90 -10.00 3.28
CA ARG A 60 2.90 -10.84 2.09
C ARG A 60 4.23 -11.59 1.94
N LYS A 61 5.37 -10.90 2.01
CA LYS A 61 6.68 -11.53 1.80
C LYS A 61 6.97 -12.63 2.83
N GLN A 62 6.57 -12.44 4.08
CA GLN A 62 6.71 -13.44 5.14
C GLN A 62 5.83 -14.66 4.88
N GLN A 63 4.55 -14.47 4.50
CA GLN A 63 3.65 -15.59 4.21
C GLN A 63 4.10 -16.47 3.03
N PHE A 64 4.90 -15.91 2.11
CA PHE A 64 5.51 -16.68 1.01
C PHE A 64 6.81 -17.38 1.41
N SER A 65 7.55 -16.87 2.39
CA SER A 65 8.81 -17.47 2.85
C SER A 65 8.60 -18.72 3.69
N ASP A 66 7.49 -18.83 4.41
CA ASP A 66 7.15 -20.02 5.23
C ASP A 66 6.62 -21.21 4.41
N ARG A 67 6.51 -21.07 3.09
CA ARG A 67 6.02 -22.14 2.19
C ARG A 67 7.08 -22.66 1.20
N SER A 68 8.33 -22.22 1.32
CA SER A 68 9.49 -22.70 0.54
C SER A 68 10.40 -23.54 1.40
#